data_AF-A0A7C3LT43-F1
#
_entry.id   AF-A0A7C3LT43-F1
#
_cell.length_a   1.000
_cell.length_b   1.000
_cell.length_c   1.000
_cell.angle_alpha   90.00
_cell.angle_beta   90.00
_cell.angle_gamma   90.00
#
_symmetry.space_group_name_H-M   'P 1'
#
loop_
_entity.id
_entity.type
_entity.pdbx_description
1 polymer ?
#
loop_
_entity_poly.entity_id
_entity_poly.type
_entity_poly.pdbx_seq_one_letter_code
_entity_poly.pdbx_strand_id
1 'polypeptide(L)'
;MSKPLIRLKRKLTTENLWVYVIASLMIKPTYAYNVRKLINELFGFNPTTITLYSVIYRLKKDGLIKEELVSGEKIYKPTEEGVKELEEAISYVEQVIKRLKEITRSAQK
;
A
#
# COMPACT_ATOMS: atom_id res chain seq x y z
N MET A 1 17.98 -12.73 8.99
CA MET A 1 16.50 -12.69 9.13
C MET A 1 15.95 -14.07 8.82
N SER A 2 15.01 -14.63 9.59
CA SER A 2 14.53 -16.00 9.38
C SER A 2 13.70 -16.12 8.08
N LYS A 3 13.70 -17.30 7.45
CA LYS A 3 12.87 -17.57 6.25
C LYS A 3 11.39 -17.19 6.44
N PRO A 4 10.74 -17.50 7.59
CA PRO A 4 9.36 -17.08 7.84
C PRO A 4 9.16 -15.57 7.90
N LEU A 5 10.09 -14.85 8.55
CA LEU A 5 9.99 -13.38 8.69
C LEU A 5 10.17 -12.68 7.33
N ILE A 6 11.05 -13.18 6.47
CA ILE A 6 11.21 -12.68 5.09
C ILE A 6 9.90 -12.85 4.31
N ARG A 7 9.24 -14.01 4.42
CA ARG A 7 7.95 -14.28 3.78
C ARG A 7 6.86 -13.33 4.27
N LEU A 8 6.80 -13.10 5.59
CA LEU A 8 5.86 -12.14 6.18
C LEU A 8 6.10 -10.73 5.63
N LYS A 9 7.35 -10.25 5.65
CA LYS A 9 7.68 -8.92 5.11
C LYS A 9 7.25 -8.78 3.65
N ARG A 10 7.54 -9.76 2.80
CA ARG A 10 7.15 -9.74 1.38
C ARG A 10 5.63 -9.68 1.19
N LYS A 11 4.88 -10.42 2.01
CA LYS A 11 3.41 -10.43 2.01
C LYS A 11 2.83 -9.10 2.48
N LEU A 12 3.45 -8.46 3.47
CA LEU A 12 3.00 -7.17 3.98
C LEU A 12 3.42 -6.00 3.08
N THR A 13 4.49 -6.12 2.27
CA THR A 13 4.97 -5.07 1.38
C THR A 13 4.60 -5.34 -0.09
N THR A 14 5.50 -5.98 -0.85
CA THR A 14 5.42 -6.08 -2.32
C THR A 14 4.19 -6.82 -2.83
N GLU A 15 3.71 -7.85 -2.12
CA GLU A 15 2.52 -8.60 -2.54
C GLU A 15 1.20 -7.89 -2.16
N ASN A 16 1.25 -6.91 -1.24
CA ASN A 16 0.13 -6.02 -0.90
C ASN A 16 0.49 -4.55 -1.19
N LEU A 17 1.16 -4.32 -2.32
CA LEU A 17 1.71 -3.01 -2.69
C LEU A 17 0.66 -1.90 -2.79
N TRP A 18 -0.60 -2.26 -3.05
CA TRP A 18 -1.69 -1.31 -3.25
C TRP A 18 -1.91 -0.36 -2.07
N VAL A 19 -1.77 -0.87 -0.84
CA VAL A 19 -1.87 -0.09 0.41
C VAL A 19 -0.90 1.09 0.36
N TYR A 20 0.34 0.81 -0.04
CA TYR A 20 1.40 1.82 -0.11
C TYR A 20 1.23 2.76 -1.29
N VAL A 21 0.66 2.30 -2.40
CA VAL A 21 0.34 3.16 -3.55
C VAL A 21 -0.71 4.18 -3.16
N ILE A 22 -1.84 3.75 -2.57
CA ILE A 22 -2.90 4.67 -2.14
C ILE A 22 -2.38 5.64 -1.08
N ALA A 23 -1.72 5.14 -0.03
CA ALA A 23 -1.14 5.98 1.01
C ALA A 23 -0.15 7.02 0.46
N SER A 24 0.71 6.62 -0.50
CA SER A 24 1.64 7.54 -1.15
C SER A 24 0.94 8.63 -1.96
N LEU A 25 -0.12 8.24 -2.69
CA LEU A 25 -0.91 9.18 -3.50
C LEU A 25 -1.78 10.12 -2.64
N MET A 26 -2.12 9.75 -1.39
CA MET A 26 -2.74 10.66 -0.42
C MET A 26 -1.79 11.76 0.04
N ILE A 27 -0.49 11.44 0.24
CA ILE A 27 0.52 12.43 0.58
C ILE A 27 0.75 13.39 -0.58
N LYS A 28 0.89 12.85 -1.80
CA LYS A 28 1.11 13.65 -3.00
C LYS A 28 0.57 12.94 -4.25
N PRO A 29 -0.52 13.44 -4.85
CA PRO A 29 -0.93 13.03 -6.18
C PRO A 29 0.20 13.20 -7.20
N THR A 30 0.51 12.15 -7.95
CA THR A 30 1.67 12.16 -8.86
C THR A 30 1.58 11.08 -9.94
N TYR A 31 2.45 11.14 -10.95
CA TYR A 31 2.59 10.08 -11.96
C TYR A 31 3.29 8.83 -11.40
N ALA A 32 3.08 7.69 -12.08
CA ALA A 32 3.49 6.36 -11.62
C ALA A 32 4.97 6.24 -11.21
N TYR A 33 5.90 6.83 -11.97
CA TYR A 33 7.32 6.77 -11.63
C TYR A 33 7.64 7.43 -10.27
N ASN A 34 6.99 8.54 -9.94
CA ASN A 34 7.18 9.21 -8.66
C ASN A 34 6.54 8.46 -7.49
N VAL A 35 5.49 7.66 -7.73
CA VAL A 35 4.91 6.79 -6.68
C VAL A 35 5.98 5.83 -6.15
N ARG A 36 6.84 5.30 -7.04
CA ARG A 36 7.97 4.43 -6.64
C ARG A 36 8.92 5.14 -5.66
N LYS A 37 9.23 6.40 -5.95
CA LYS A 37 10.12 7.24 -5.14
C LYS A 37 9.50 7.51 -3.76
N LEU A 38 8.22 7.90 -3.74
CA LEU A 38 7.46 8.11 -2.50
C LEU A 38 7.40 6.86 -1.63
N ILE A 39 7.17 5.68 -2.22
CA ILE A 39 7.12 4.43 -1.45
C ILE A 39 8.47 4.14 -0.78
N ASN A 40 9.58 4.39 -1.48
CA ASN A 40 10.90 4.21 -0.90
C ASN A 40 11.18 5.21 0.22
N GLU A 41 10.83 6.48 0.03
CA GLU A 41 11.02 7.56 1.02
C GLU A 41 10.18 7.34 2.29
N LEU A 42 8.92 6.92 2.13
CA LEU A 42 7.97 6.76 3.24
C LEU A 42 8.11 5.41 3.96
N PHE A 43 8.44 4.33 3.25
CA PHE A 43 8.34 2.96 3.79
C PHE A 43 9.64 2.16 3.72
N GLY A 44 10.71 2.71 3.13
CA GLY A 44 12.03 2.07 3.11
C GLY A 44 12.13 0.80 2.26
N PHE A 45 11.25 0.62 1.28
CA PHE A 45 11.35 -0.46 0.30
C PHE A 45 11.02 0.01 -1.11
N ASN A 46 11.49 -0.74 -2.11
CA ASN A 46 11.40 -0.32 -3.50
C ASN A 46 10.75 -1.41 -4.36
N PRO A 47 9.50 -1.22 -4.84
CA PRO A 47 8.85 -2.19 -5.71
C PRO A 47 9.49 -2.19 -7.11
N THR A 48 9.35 -3.28 -7.86
CA THR A 48 9.75 -3.27 -9.27
C THR A 48 8.79 -2.39 -10.07
N THR A 49 9.29 -1.81 -11.17
CA THR A 49 8.49 -0.99 -12.07
C THR A 49 7.27 -1.76 -12.60
N ILE A 50 7.46 -3.01 -13.03
CA ILE A 50 6.40 -3.87 -13.57
C ILE A 50 5.31 -4.10 -12.53
N THR A 51 5.67 -4.44 -11.29
CA THR A 51 4.70 -4.65 -10.20
C THR A 51 3.92 -3.37 -9.90
N LEU A 52 4.61 -2.23 -9.82
CA LEU A 52 3.97 -0.94 -9.54
C LEU A 52 2.95 -0.56 -10.61
N TYR A 53 3.32 -0.63 -11.89
CA TYR A 53 2.40 -0.33 -12.99
C TYR A 53 1.20 -1.29 -13.02
N SER A 54 1.44 -2.58 -12.75
CA SER A 54 0.36 -3.58 -12.68
C SER A 54 -0.64 -3.27 -11.56
N VAL A 55 -0.16 -2.78 -10.41
CA VAL A 55 -1.01 -2.39 -9.27
C VAL A 55 -1.77 -1.11 -9.58
N ILE A 56 -1.11 -0.07 -10.10
CA ILE A 56 -1.77 1.19 -10.51
C ILE A 56 -2.87 0.91 -11.54
N TYR A 57 -2.59 0.06 -12.54
CA TYR A 57 -3.58 -0.33 -13.54
C TYR A 57 -4.82 -0.97 -12.91
N ARG A 58 -4.65 -1.93 -11.99
CA ARG A 58 -5.76 -2.57 -11.28
C ARG A 58 -6.54 -1.58 -10.43
N LEU A 59 -5.86 -0.76 -9.62
CA LEU A 59 -6.53 0.25 -8.80
C LEU A 59 -7.34 1.25 -9.61
N LYS A 60 -6.84 1.65 -10.79
CA LYS A 60 -7.58 2.52 -11.70
C LYS A 60 -8.80 1.79 -12.29
N LYS A 61 -8.63 0.54 -12.71
CA LYS A 61 -9.71 -0.30 -13.25
C LYS A 61 -10.81 -0.52 -12.22
N ASP A 62 -10.44 -0.70 -10.96
CA ASP A 62 -11.35 -0.98 -9.85
C ASP A 62 -11.92 0.32 -9.23
N GLY A 63 -11.57 1.50 -9.77
CA GLY A 63 -12.11 2.78 -9.33
C GLY A 63 -11.54 3.31 -8.01
N LEU A 64 -10.48 2.69 -7.48
CA LEU A 64 -9.83 3.09 -6.22
C LEU A 64 -8.85 4.26 -6.39
N ILE A 65 -8.37 4.48 -7.61
CA ILE A 65 -7.63 5.69 -7.99
C ILE A 65 -8.18 6.24 -9.30
N LYS A 66 -7.99 7.54 -9.53
CA LYS A 66 -8.32 8.21 -10.79
C LYS A 66 -7.13 8.97 -11.36
N GLU A 67 -7.17 9.14 -12.67
CA GLU A 67 -6.20 9.95 -13.44
C GLU A 67 -6.73 11.38 -13.58
N GLU A 68 -5.87 12.36 -13.39
CA GLU A 68 -6.16 13.77 -13.64
C GLU A 68 -5.05 14.40 -14.48
N LEU A 69 -5.42 15.37 -15.32
CA LEU A 69 -4.48 16.18 -16.11
C LEU A 69 -4.21 17.48 -15.36
N VAL A 70 -2.96 17.66 -14.93
CA VAL A 70 -2.50 18.89 -14.27
C VAL A 70 -1.33 19.43 -15.07
N SER A 71 -1.46 20.65 -15.59
CA SER A 71 -0.42 21.31 -16.40
C SER A 71 0.10 20.46 -17.58
N GLY A 72 -0.78 19.67 -18.19
CA GLY A 72 -0.44 18.77 -19.31
C GLY A 72 0.14 17.41 -18.90
N GLU A 73 0.36 17.16 -17.61
CA GLU A 73 0.86 15.89 -17.08
C GLU A 73 -0.25 15.04 -16.47
N LYS A 74 -0.19 13.72 -16.70
CA LYS A 74 -1.11 12.75 -16.11
C LYS A 74 -0.64 12.35 -14.72
N ILE A 75 -1.42 12.72 -13.72
CA ILE A 75 -1.20 12.31 -12.32
C ILE A 75 -2.28 11.35 -11.85
N TYR A 76 -1.97 10.56 -10.83
CA TYR A 76 -2.93 9.71 -10.15
C TYR A 76 -3.29 10.30 -8.78
N LYS A 77 -4.52 10.08 -8.33
CA LYS A 77 -4.93 10.33 -6.95
C LYS A 77 -5.96 9.30 -6.47
N PRO A 78 -6.06 9.07 -5.14
CA PRO A 78 -7.10 8.20 -4.59
C PRO A 78 -8.50 8.75 -4.86
N THR A 79 -9.46 7.87 -5.00
CA THR A 79 -10.89 8.19 -4.89
C THR A 79 -11.34 8.08 -3.43
N GLU A 80 -12.55 8.52 -3.12
CA GLU A 80 -13.14 8.32 -1.79
C GLU A 80 -13.22 6.82 -1.44
N GLU A 81 -13.61 5.99 -2.41
CA GLU A 81 -13.63 4.53 -2.24
C GLU A 81 -12.23 3.96 -2.00
N GLY A 82 -11.21 4.45 -2.71
CA GLY A 82 -9.82 4.04 -2.48
C GLY A 82 -9.30 4.38 -1.09
N VAL A 83 -9.70 5.54 -0.54
CA VAL A 83 -9.36 5.91 0.83
C VAL A 83 -10.07 4.99 1.82
N LYS A 84 -11.36 4.73 1.62
CA LYS A 84 -12.15 3.83 2.47
C LYS A 84 -11.58 2.40 2.50
N GLU A 85 -11.23 1.84 1.33
CA GLU A 85 -10.59 0.52 1.24
C GLU A 85 -9.25 0.47 2.00
N LEU A 86 -8.46 1.55 1.94
CA LEU A 86 -7.22 1.66 2.72
C LEU A 86 -7.51 1.67 4.24
N GLU A 87 -8.53 2.40 4.68
CA GLU A 87 -8.95 2.45 6.09
C GLU A 87 -9.43 1.07 6.59
N GLU A 88 -10.21 0.35 5.79
CA GLU A 88 -10.67 -1.02 6.09
C GLU A 88 -9.49 -1.99 6.20
N ALA A 89 -8.51 -1.90 5.29
CA ALA A 89 -7.29 -2.70 5.36
C ALA A 89 -6.45 -2.42 6.61
N ILE A 90 -6.32 -1.15 7.01
CA ILE A 90 -5.64 -0.75 8.24
C ILE A 90 -6.36 -1.36 9.45
N SER A 91 -7.68 -1.21 9.53
CA SER A 91 -8.50 -1.77 10.62
C SER A 91 -8.33 -3.28 10.74
N TYR A 92 -8.35 -4.00 9.61
CA TYR A 92 -8.14 -5.45 9.59
C TYR A 92 -6.75 -5.83 10.15
N VAL A 93 -5.68 -5.15 9.71
CA VAL A 93 -4.32 -5.41 10.20
C VAL A 93 -4.20 -5.14 11.70
N GLU A 94 -4.81 -4.07 12.21
CA GLU A 94 -4.84 -3.77 13.64
C GLU A 94 -5.53 -4.85 14.46
N GLN A 95 -6.65 -5.39 13.97
CA GLN A 95 -7.35 -6.50 14.60
C GLN A 95 -6.49 -7.76 14.67
N VAL A 96 -5.79 -8.11 13.58
CA VAL A 96 -4.85 -9.24 13.55
C VAL A 96 -3.73 -9.04 14.56
N ILE A 97 -3.12 -7.86 14.60
CA ILE A 97 -2.04 -7.53 15.56
C ILE A 97 -2.55 -7.64 17.00
N LYS A 98 -3.73 -7.09 17.29
CA LYS A 98 -4.36 -7.15 18.61
C LYS A 98 -4.55 -8.60 19.05
N ARG A 99 -5.14 -9.43 18.20
CA ARG A 99 -5.41 -10.84 18.50
C ARG A 99 -4.13 -11.63 18.76
N LEU A 100 -3.08 -11.42 17.95
CA LEU A 100 -1.78 -12.07 18.14
C LEU A 100 -1.16 -11.67 19.49
N LYS A 101 -1.18 -10.38 19.85
CA LYS A 101 -0.66 -9.89 21.14
C LYS A 101 -1.41 -10.48 22.33
N GLU A 102 -2.74 -10.59 22.26
CA GLU A 102 -3.57 -11.20 23.31
C GLU A 102 -3.18 -12.66 23.56
N ILE A 103 -3.05 -13.46 22.48
CA ILE A 103 -2.67 -14.87 22.55
C ILE A 103 -1.25 -15.01 23.12
N THR A 104 -0.28 -14.24 22.62
CA THR A 104 1.11 -14.31 23.09
C THR A 104 1.23 -13.95 24.57
N ARG A 105 0.51 -12.93 25.05
CA ARG A 105 0.50 -12.56 26.48
C ARG A 105 -0.16 -13.64 27.35
N SER A 106 -1.22 -14.26 26.85
CA SER A 106 -1.93 -15.32 27.59
C SER A 106 -1.11 -16.60 27.70
N ALA A 107 -0.25 -16.90 26.73
CA ALA A 107 0.65 -18.05 26.75
C ALA A 107 1.94 -17.84 27.58
N GLN A 108 2.19 -16.61 28.05
CA GLN A 108 3.32 -16.25 28.91
C GLN A 108 2.94 -16.13 30.39
N LYS A 109 1.65 -16.29 30.71
CA LYS A 109 1.12 -16.43 32.07
C LYS A 109 0.96 -17.91 32.40
#